data_AF-A0A1V5Y5J1-F1
#
_entry.id   AF-A0A1V5Y5J1-F1
#
_cell.length_a   1.000
_cell.length_b   1.000
_cell.length_c   1.000
_cell.angle_alpha   90.00
_cell.angle_beta   90.00
_cell.angle_gamma   90.00
#
_symmetry.space_group_name_H-M   'P 1'
#
loop_
_entity.id
_entity.type
_entity.pdbx_description
1 polymer ?
#
loop_
_entity_poly.entity_id
_entity_poly.type
_entity_poly.pdbx_seq_one_letter_code
_entity_poly.pdbx_strand_id
1 'polypeptide(L)'
;MSGNPMLTETKYGGGRSTLEAEMHQLNLSPEMIRYCQTISRRYQNPIVELRAGVCTGCWMALSTAKRQDIETGDGNDICEHCGRIIFYEEV
;
A
#
# COMPACT_ATOMS: atom_id res chain seq x y z
N MET A 1 -39.21 -1.44 -6.17
CA MET A 1 -38.62 -1.26 -7.51
C MET A 1 -38.61 0.23 -7.74
N SER A 2 -37.52 0.95 -7.90
CA SER A 2 -36.26 0.73 -8.61
C SER A 2 -35.31 1.82 -8.08
N GLY A 3 -34.14 1.48 -7.57
CA GLY A 3 -32.95 1.32 -8.43
C GLY A 3 -32.13 2.61 -8.36
N ASN A 4 -31.25 2.71 -7.36
CA ASN A 4 -30.33 3.84 -7.17
C ASN A 4 -29.23 3.76 -8.25
N PRO A 5 -29.05 4.78 -9.11
CA PRO A 5 -28.11 4.66 -10.22
C PRO A 5 -26.67 4.98 -9.79
N MET A 6 -25.80 4.02 -10.11
CA MET A 6 -24.41 4.19 -10.54
C MET A 6 -23.41 4.82 -9.59
N LEU A 7 -22.71 3.93 -8.87
CA LEU A 7 -21.27 4.06 -8.67
C LEU A 7 -20.57 3.82 -10.02
N THR A 8 -20.13 4.88 -10.69
CA THR A 8 -19.21 4.77 -11.82
C THR A 8 -18.12 5.82 -11.75
N GLU A 9 -16.89 5.32 -11.75
CA GLU A 9 -15.66 6.00 -12.19
C GLU A 9 -15.09 7.07 -11.25
N THR A 10 -14.27 6.65 -10.28
CA THR A 10 -13.18 7.52 -9.80
C THR A 10 -12.13 7.67 -10.91
N LYS A 11 -12.39 8.64 -11.78
CA LYS A 11 -11.43 9.22 -12.71
C LYS A 11 -10.31 9.88 -11.89
N TYR A 12 -9.19 9.19 -11.71
CA TYR A 12 -7.96 9.81 -11.21
C TYR A 12 -7.40 10.76 -12.28
N GLY A 13 -7.97 11.96 -12.35
CA GLY A 13 -7.54 13.04 -13.23
C GLY A 13 -7.55 14.37 -12.48
N GLY A 14 -6.36 14.90 -12.20
CA GLY A 14 -6.14 16.32 -11.94
C GLY A 14 -5.68 16.70 -10.52
N GLY A 15 -4.50 17.33 -10.44
CA GLY A 15 -4.06 18.15 -9.30
C GLY A 15 -2.93 17.55 -8.47
N ARG A 16 -1.66 17.70 -8.90
CA ARG A 16 -0.49 17.39 -8.05
C ARG A 16 -0.57 18.08 -6.67
N SER A 17 -1.12 19.30 -6.63
CA SER A 17 -1.21 20.13 -5.41
C SER A 17 -2.24 19.66 -4.38
N THR A 18 -3.34 19.04 -4.81
CA THR A 18 -4.40 18.57 -3.90
C THR A 18 -3.95 17.30 -3.18
N LEU A 19 -3.31 16.39 -3.93
CA LEU A 19 -2.71 15.17 -3.39
C LEU A 19 -1.60 15.50 -2.39
N GLU A 20 -0.73 16.47 -2.68
CA GLU A 20 0.35 16.90 -1.78
C GLU A 20 -0.16 17.45 -0.43
N ALA A 21 -1.30 18.16 -0.44
CA ALA A 21 -1.93 18.67 0.77
C ALA A 21 -2.55 17.56 1.63
N GLU A 22 -3.22 16.60 1.01
CA GLU A 22 -3.74 15.40 1.70
C GLU A 22 -2.60 14.53 2.25
N MET A 23 -1.49 14.42 1.51
CA MET A 23 -0.28 13.71 1.94
C MET A 23 0.35 14.32 3.19
N HIS A 24 0.37 15.65 3.30
CA HIS A 24 0.86 16.35 4.49
C HIS A 24 -0.01 16.09 5.72
N GLN A 25 -1.33 15.87 5.55
CA GLN A 25 -2.23 15.54 6.66
C GLN A 25 -2.03 14.11 7.18
N LEU A 26 -1.57 13.20 6.33
CA LEU A 26 -1.38 11.78 6.66
C LEU A 26 0.04 11.45 7.17
N ASN A 27 0.92 12.44 7.36
CA ASN A 27 2.32 12.24 7.79
C ASN A 27 3.10 11.20 6.96
N LEU A 28 2.74 11.01 5.69
CA LEU A 28 3.44 10.06 4.83
C LEU A 28 4.79 10.64 4.40
N SER A 29 5.87 9.86 4.57
CA SER A 29 7.19 10.33 4.17
C SER A 29 7.25 10.52 2.64
N PRO A 30 7.87 11.60 2.13
CA PRO A 30 8.00 11.82 0.69
C PRO A 30 8.67 10.66 -0.05
N GLU A 31 9.53 9.91 0.65
CA GLU A 31 10.16 8.71 0.13
C GLU A 31 9.16 7.57 -0.10
N MET A 32 8.30 7.28 0.88
CA MET A 32 7.29 6.23 0.78
C MET A 32 6.29 6.52 -0.34
N ILE A 33 5.93 7.79 -0.53
CA ILE A 33 5.10 8.22 -1.67
C ILE A 33 5.78 7.94 -3.00
N ARG A 34 7.04 8.34 -3.16
CA ARG A 34 7.79 8.09 -4.40
C ARG A 34 7.92 6.59 -4.67
N TYR A 35 8.14 5.80 -3.62
CA TYR A 35 8.16 4.35 -3.72
C TYR A 35 6.81 3.81 -4.20
N CYS A 36 5.71 4.21 -3.56
CA CYS A 36 4.34 3.85 -3.93
C CYS A 36 4.03 4.18 -5.40
N GLN A 37 4.37 5.40 -5.86
CA GLN A 37 4.20 5.80 -7.25
C GLN A 37 5.01 4.94 -8.23
N THR A 38 6.22 4.52 -7.83
CA THR A 38 7.08 3.67 -8.66
C THR A 38 6.50 2.27 -8.78
N ILE A 39 6.13 1.67 -7.65
CA ILE A 39 5.62 0.29 -7.62
C ILE A 39 4.22 0.18 -8.28
N SER A 40 3.43 1.25 -8.24
CA SER A 40 2.12 1.35 -8.90
C SER A 40 2.19 1.27 -10.43
N ARG A 41 3.37 1.54 -11.02
CA ARG A 41 3.59 1.35 -12.46
C ARG A 41 3.67 -0.13 -12.85
N ARG A 42 4.03 -1.00 -11.89
CA ARG A 42 4.23 -2.44 -12.11
C ARG A 42 3.03 -3.27 -11.64
N TYR A 43 2.37 -2.84 -10.58
CA TYR A 43 1.28 -3.60 -9.97
C TYR A 43 0.04 -2.72 -9.77
N GLN A 44 -1.13 -3.26 -10.13
CA GLN A 44 -2.42 -2.61 -9.87
C GLN A 44 -2.68 -2.46 -8.36
N ASN A 45 -2.21 -3.42 -7.56
CA ASN A 45 -2.29 -3.41 -6.09
C ASN A 45 -0.86 -3.27 -5.53
N PRO A 46 -0.37 -2.04 -5.30
CA PRO A 46 0.99 -1.77 -4.82
C PRO A 46 1.16 -1.99 -3.31
N ILE A 47 0.07 -1.85 -2.56
CA ILE A 47 -0.03 -2.02 -1.11
C ILE A 47 -0.86 -3.27 -0.84
N VAL A 48 -0.36 -4.18 -0.01
CA VAL A 48 -0.99 -5.48 0.25
C VAL A 48 -0.87 -5.87 1.73
N GLU A 49 -1.79 -6.70 2.20
CA GLU A 49 -1.80 -7.18 3.59
C GLU A 49 -0.71 -8.25 3.80
N LEU A 50 -0.10 -8.26 4.99
CA LEU A 50 0.61 -9.42 5.52
C LEU A 50 -0.36 -10.33 6.27
N ARG A 51 -0.61 -11.52 5.73
CA ARG A 51 -1.53 -12.48 6.34
C ARG A 51 -0.78 -13.74 6.73
N ALA A 52 -0.75 -14.05 8.04
CA ALA A 52 -0.01 -15.20 8.58
C ALA A 52 1.45 -15.27 8.09
N GLY A 53 2.13 -14.11 8.01
CA GLY A 53 3.51 -14.01 7.53
C GLY A 53 3.69 -14.14 6.01
N VAL A 54 2.60 -14.16 5.23
CA VAL A 54 2.61 -14.29 3.77
C VAL A 54 2.20 -12.98 3.11
N CYS A 55 2.95 -12.56 2.09
CA CYS A 55 2.59 -11.43 1.24
C CYS A 55 1.40 -11.81 0.35
N THR A 56 0.25 -11.15 0.51
CA THR A 56 -0.95 -11.44 -0.31
C THR A 56 -0.84 -11.01 -1.78
N GLY A 57 0.24 -10.29 -2.14
CA GLY A 57 0.50 -9.88 -3.53
C GLY A 57 1.32 -10.86 -4.37
N CYS A 58 2.21 -11.65 -3.75
CA CYS A 58 3.04 -12.64 -4.45
C CYS A 58 2.98 -14.04 -3.84
N TRP A 59 2.26 -14.19 -2.72
CA TRP A 59 2.05 -15.45 -2.00
C TRP A 59 3.32 -16.09 -1.42
N MET A 60 4.41 -15.33 -1.37
CA MET A 60 5.65 -15.75 -0.71
C MET A 60 5.61 -15.42 0.77
N ALA A 61 6.08 -16.38 1.59
CA ALA A 61 6.34 -16.16 3.01
C ALA A 61 7.52 -15.21 3.19
N LEU A 62 7.37 -14.23 4.09
CA LEU A 62 8.45 -13.37 4.52
C LEU A 62 9.36 -14.10 5.50
N SER A 63 10.64 -13.76 5.49
CA SER A 63 11.61 -14.16 6.50
C SER A 63 11.16 -13.72 7.89
N THR A 64 11.55 -14.48 8.92
CA THR A 64 11.16 -14.20 10.31
C THR A 64 11.62 -12.81 10.76
N ALA A 65 12.83 -12.39 10.37
CA ALA A 65 13.34 -11.06 10.67
C ALA A 65 12.47 -9.97 10.02
N LYS A 66 12.18 -10.09 8.70
CA LYS A 66 11.32 -9.13 8.00
C LYS A 66 9.92 -9.05 8.60
N ARG A 67 9.35 -10.19 8.99
CA ARG A 67 8.05 -10.25 9.64
C ARG A 67 8.07 -9.49 10.97
N GLN A 68 9.07 -9.76 11.81
CA GLN A 68 9.22 -9.08 13.08
C GLN A 68 9.39 -7.57 12.89
N ASP A 69 10.22 -7.14 11.94
CA ASP A 69 10.43 -5.71 11.65
C ASP A 69 9.11 -4.99 11.29
N ILE A 70 8.24 -5.65 10.52
CA ILE A 70 6.93 -5.11 10.11
C ILE A 70 5.94 -5.13 11.28
N GLU A 71 5.90 -6.22 12.05
CA GLU A 71 5.01 -6.36 13.21
C GLU A 71 5.35 -5.37 14.33
N THR A 72 6.63 -5.04 14.54
CA THR A 72 7.06 -4.05 15.55
C THR A 72 7.05 -2.60 15.05
N GLY A 73 6.91 -2.38 13.74
CA GLY A 73 7.00 -1.06 13.11
C GLY A 73 8.42 -0.48 13.06
N ASP A 74 9.45 -1.29 13.32
CA ASP A 74 10.86 -0.90 13.28
C ASP A 74 11.48 -1.04 11.87
N GLY A 75 10.73 -1.63 10.93
CA GLY A 75 11.17 -2.01 9.60
C GLY A 75 10.77 -1.11 8.45
N ASN A 76 11.27 -1.46 7.26
CA ASN A 76 10.60 -1.06 6.03
C ASN A 76 9.46 -2.03 5.74
N ASP A 77 8.27 -1.46 5.56
CA ASP A 77 7.04 -2.15 5.21
C ASP A 77 7.04 -2.65 3.75
N ILE A 78 8.09 -3.37 3.34
CA ILE A 78 8.32 -3.76 1.96
C ILE A 78 8.56 -5.27 1.88
N CYS A 79 7.82 -5.93 1.01
CA CYS A 79 8.02 -7.35 0.70
C CYS A 79 9.41 -7.57 0.07
N GLU A 80 10.23 -8.40 0.72
CA GLU A 80 11.58 -8.77 0.25
C GLU A 80 11.59 -9.55 -1.08
N HIS A 81 10.45 -10.11 -1.50
CA HIS A 81 10.32 -10.92 -2.73
C HIS A 81 9.83 -10.12 -3.94
N CYS A 82 8.79 -9.30 -3.76
CA CYS A 82 8.13 -8.62 -4.89
C CYS A 82 8.20 -7.10 -4.85
N GLY A 83 8.67 -6.52 -3.75
CA GLY A 83 8.78 -5.07 -3.56
C GLY A 83 7.44 -4.35 -3.36
N ARG A 84 6.34 -5.07 -3.11
CA ARG A 84 5.09 -4.39 -2.71
C ARG A 84 5.19 -3.87 -1.29
N ILE A 85 4.51 -2.75 -1.05
CA ILE A 85 4.35 -2.20 0.29
C ILE A 85 3.41 -3.15 1.05
N ILE A 86 3.77 -3.47 2.29
CA ILE A 86 3.01 -4.31 3.18
C ILE A 86 2.31 -3.42 4.20
N PHE A 87 1.10 -3.78 4.60
CA PHE A 87 0.53 -3.27 5.84
C PHE A 87 0.19 -4.46 6.74
N TYR A 88 0.34 -4.22 8.04
CA TYR A 88 -0.03 -5.15 9.09
C TYR A 88 -0.93 -4.40 10.07
N GLU A 89 -2.10 -4.97 10.35
CA GLU A 89 -3.04 -4.45 11.34
C GLU A 89 -3.21 -5.55 12.39
N GLU A 90 -2.81 -5.26 13.64
CA GLU A 90 -3.11 -6.16 14.76
C GLU A 90 -4.63 -6.18 14.97
N VAL A 91 -5.22 -7.37 14.84
CA VAL A 91 -6.67 -7.61 15.03
C VAL A 91 -6.97 -7.97 16.48
#